data_AF-A8T833-F1
#
_entry.id   AF-A8T833-F1
#
_cell.length_a   1.000
_cell.length_b   1.000
_cell.length_c   1.000
_cell.angle_alpha   90.00
_cell.angle_beta   90.00
_cell.angle_gamma   90.00
#
_symmetry.space_group_name_H-M   'P 1'
#
loop_
_entity.id
_entity.type
_entity.pdbx_description
1 polymer ?
#
loop_
_entity_poly.entity_id
_entity_poly.type
_entity_poly.pdbx_seq_one_letter_code
_entity_poly.pdbx_strand_id
1 'polypeptide(L)'
;MKIKVASAVLAVSILFSSWLYWGSDLKIKQVLTSNEWQSTMETLISYPLPGDTVGPLRKVNVESNVKYLPNGDYIRVANIRLFAQDSNTESTINISEKGRWEVSDNYLLVSPSEFKDISASQSKDFSESQLGLITQIFKLDAEQSRRIDVVNEKTLLLTSLNHGSTVLFRN
;
A
#
# COMPACT_ATOMS: atom_id res chain seq x y z
N MET A 1 -24.64 -42.22 24.90
CA MET A 1 -23.74 -41.32 25.67
C MET A 1 -22.62 -40.72 24.83
N LYS A 2 -21.89 -41.52 24.03
CA LYS A 2 -20.76 -41.06 23.19
C LYS A 2 -21.11 -39.94 22.20
N ILE A 3 -22.26 -40.02 21.52
CA ILE A 3 -22.71 -38.99 20.56
C ILE A 3 -22.95 -37.64 21.25
N LYS A 4 -23.57 -37.61 22.44
CA LYS A 4 -23.81 -36.35 23.16
C LYS A 4 -22.50 -35.64 23.54
N VAL A 5 -21.50 -36.41 23.96
CA VAL A 5 -20.15 -35.89 24.27
C VAL A 5 -19.46 -35.40 22.98
N ALA A 6 -19.51 -36.18 21.90
CA ALA A 6 -18.95 -35.77 20.61
C ALA A 6 -19.59 -34.48 20.07
N SER A 7 -20.92 -34.36 20.16
CA SER A 7 -21.66 -33.14 19.78
C SER A 7 -21.30 -31.94 20.65
N ALA A 8 -21.11 -32.14 21.96
CA ALA A 8 -20.68 -31.07 22.86
C ALA A 8 -19.25 -30.59 22.53
N VAL A 9 -18.33 -31.51 22.27
CA VAL A 9 -16.95 -31.17 21.85
C VAL A 9 -16.95 -30.42 20.51
N LEU A 10 -17.76 -30.86 19.55
CA LEU A 10 -17.90 -30.17 18.26
C LEU A 10 -18.42 -28.74 18.44
N ALA A 11 -19.45 -28.54 19.27
CA ALA A 11 -20.00 -27.22 19.54
C ALA A 11 -18.97 -26.27 20.17
N VAL A 12 -18.20 -26.76 21.16
CA VAL A 12 -17.11 -25.99 21.78
C VAL A 12 -16.03 -25.64 20.75
N SER A 13 -15.66 -26.59 19.88
CA SER A 13 -14.68 -26.34 18.82
C SER A 13 -15.16 -25.27 17.85
N ILE A 14 -16.43 -25.31 17.43
CA ILE A 14 -17.00 -24.30 16.52
C ILE A 14 -16.99 -22.91 17.18
N LEU A 15 -17.41 -22.82 18.45
CA LEU A 15 -17.42 -21.56 19.18
C LEU A 15 -16.01 -21.00 19.34
N PHE A 16 -15.05 -21.84 19.71
CA PHE A 16 -13.65 -21.43 19.88
C PHE A 16 -13.00 -21.01 18.56
N SER A 17 -13.21 -21.76 17.48
CA SER A 17 -12.73 -21.38 16.15
C SER A 17 -13.36 -20.09 15.65
N SER A 18 -14.65 -19.87 15.89
CA SER A 18 -15.35 -18.64 15.52
C SER A 18 -14.82 -17.44 16.31
N TRP A 19 -14.60 -17.61 17.63
CA TRP A 19 -13.99 -16.60 18.48
C TRP A 19 -12.61 -16.21 18.00
N LEU A 20 -11.74 -17.19 17.71
CA LEU A 20 -10.40 -16.93 17.18
C LEU A 20 -10.44 -16.24 15.82
N TYR A 21 -11.37 -16.61 14.94
CA TYR A 21 -11.47 -16.03 13.61
C TYR A 21 -11.87 -14.55 13.62
N TRP A 22 -12.78 -14.14 14.50
CA TRP A 22 -13.20 -12.74 14.63
C TRP A 22 -12.37 -11.92 15.61
N GLY A 23 -11.82 -12.54 16.65
CA GLY A 23 -11.04 -11.86 17.68
C GLY A 23 -9.55 -11.73 17.37
N SER A 24 -9.07 -12.22 16.22
CA SER A 24 -7.65 -12.15 15.84
C SER A 24 -7.43 -11.52 14.47
N ASP A 25 -6.18 -11.08 14.24
CA ASP A 25 -5.70 -10.58 12.94
C ASP A 25 -5.70 -11.64 11.83
N LEU A 26 -6.09 -12.89 12.12
CA LEU A 26 -6.03 -14.00 11.17
C LEU A 26 -6.86 -13.73 9.91
N LYS A 27 -8.08 -13.21 10.08
CA LYS A 27 -8.95 -12.86 8.96
C LYS A 27 -8.29 -11.81 8.05
N ILE A 28 -7.69 -10.78 8.63
CA ILE A 28 -7.02 -9.71 7.91
C ILE A 28 -5.80 -10.25 7.15
N LYS A 29 -4.95 -11.04 7.82
CA LYS A 29 -3.78 -11.69 7.19
C LYS A 29 -4.20 -12.59 6.03
N GLN A 30 -5.28 -13.36 6.17
CA GLN A 30 -5.82 -14.20 5.10
C GLN A 30 -6.32 -13.37 3.92
N VAL A 31 -7.04 -12.27 4.16
CA VAL A 31 -7.54 -11.37 3.11
C VAL A 31 -6.37 -10.71 2.37
N LEU A 32 -5.38 -10.19 3.09
CA LEU A 32 -4.19 -9.56 2.50
C LEU A 32 -3.40 -10.51 1.61
N THR A 33 -3.16 -11.73 2.08
CA THR A 33 -2.29 -12.72 1.39
C THR A 33 -2.95 -13.48 0.25
N SER A 34 -4.29 -13.49 0.17
CA SER A 34 -5.03 -14.21 -0.86
C SER A 34 -5.19 -13.44 -2.16
N ASN A 35 -4.84 -12.16 -2.19
CA ASN A 35 -5.07 -11.27 -3.33
C ASN A 35 -3.87 -10.40 -3.65
N GLU A 36 -3.83 -9.92 -4.88
CA GLU A 36 -3.01 -8.77 -5.27
C GLU A 36 -3.87 -7.51 -5.16
N TRP A 37 -3.30 -6.47 -4.57
CA TRP A 37 -4.00 -5.25 -4.23
C TRP A 37 -3.51 -4.10 -5.07
N GLN A 38 -4.42 -3.31 -5.59
CA GLN A 38 -4.17 -2.14 -6.40
C GLN A 38 -4.52 -0.88 -5.61
N SER A 39 -3.82 0.21 -5.86
CA SER A 39 -4.15 1.52 -5.31
C SER A 39 -3.85 2.62 -6.30
N THR A 40 -4.63 3.69 -6.22
CA THR A 40 -4.47 4.89 -7.04
C THR A 40 -4.50 6.10 -6.13
N MET A 41 -3.52 6.98 -6.28
CA MET A 41 -3.42 8.25 -5.56
C MET A 41 -3.21 9.37 -6.56
N GLU A 42 -3.98 10.45 -6.42
CA GLU A 42 -3.77 11.68 -7.18
C GLU A 42 -3.54 12.85 -6.24
N THR A 43 -2.45 13.58 -6.47
CA THR A 43 -2.10 14.77 -5.70
C THR A 43 -1.94 15.95 -6.64
N LEU A 44 -2.61 17.06 -6.32
CA LEU A 44 -2.54 18.32 -7.07
C LEU A 44 -1.88 19.40 -6.21
N ILE A 45 -0.81 20.00 -6.72
CA ILE A 45 -0.13 21.13 -6.08
C ILE A 45 -0.89 22.40 -6.50
N SER A 46 -1.67 22.97 -5.59
CA SER A 46 -2.55 24.11 -5.92
C SER A 46 -1.80 25.44 -5.99
N TYR A 47 -0.74 25.61 -5.19
CA TYR A 47 0.04 26.85 -5.10
C TYR A 47 1.48 26.62 -5.56
N PRO A 48 2.12 27.61 -6.21
CA PRO A 48 3.52 27.51 -6.57
C PRO A 48 4.35 27.30 -5.31
N LEU A 49 5.17 26.24 -5.30
CA LEU A 49 6.05 25.95 -4.18
C LEU A 49 7.15 27.02 -4.14
N PRO A 50 7.49 27.58 -2.96
CA PRO A 50 8.61 28.49 -2.85
C PRO A 50 9.92 27.75 -3.14
N GLY A 51 10.55 28.10 -4.26
CA GLY A 51 11.80 27.48 -4.73
C GLY A 51 11.57 26.43 -5.82
N ASP A 52 12.54 26.33 -6.75
CA ASP A 52 12.50 25.44 -7.92
C ASP A 52 12.90 23.98 -7.60
N THR A 53 12.73 23.57 -6.33
CA THR A 53 13.34 22.38 -5.75
C THR A 53 12.78 21.07 -6.32
N VAL A 54 11.49 21.05 -6.66
CA VAL A 54 10.83 19.93 -7.36
C VAL A 54 10.44 20.30 -8.80
N GLY A 55 10.96 21.41 -9.31
CA GLY A 55 10.72 21.89 -10.66
C GLY A 55 9.26 22.29 -10.92
N PRO A 56 8.78 22.17 -12.17
CA PRO A 56 7.46 22.63 -12.59
C PRO A 56 6.32 21.68 -12.16
N LEU A 57 6.52 20.84 -11.13
CA LEU A 57 5.59 19.79 -10.74
C LEU A 57 4.22 20.37 -10.33
N ARG A 58 3.15 19.92 -10.99
CA ARG A 58 1.78 20.36 -10.75
C ARG A 58 0.85 19.25 -10.28
N LYS A 59 0.95 18.07 -10.90
CA LYS A 59 0.14 16.90 -10.56
C LYS A 59 1.05 15.68 -10.47
N VAL A 60 0.74 14.82 -9.50
CA VAL A 60 1.32 13.49 -9.37
C VAL A 60 0.18 12.47 -9.36
N ASN A 61 0.27 11.47 -10.22
CA ASN A 61 -0.60 10.30 -10.18
C ASN A 61 0.27 9.08 -9.86
N VAL A 62 -0.12 8.32 -8.85
CA VAL A 62 0.57 7.11 -8.42
C VAL A 62 -0.38 5.94 -8.54
N GLU A 63 -0.04 4.98 -9.38
CA GLU A 63 -0.68 3.67 -9.43
C GLU A 63 0.27 2.66 -8.82
N SER A 64 -0.22 1.80 -7.92
CA SER A 64 0.63 0.75 -7.39
C SER A 64 -0.11 -0.56 -7.19
N ASN A 65 0.64 -1.65 -7.41
CA ASN A 65 0.20 -3.02 -7.18
C ASN A 65 1.07 -3.61 -6.06
N VAL A 66 0.46 -4.19 -5.04
CA VAL A 66 1.14 -4.80 -3.90
C VAL A 66 0.64 -6.22 -3.67
N LYS A 67 1.58 -7.11 -3.32
CA LYS A 67 1.31 -8.49 -2.94
C LYS A 67 1.93 -8.76 -1.57
N TYR A 68 1.09 -9.16 -0.62
CA TYR A 68 1.52 -9.59 0.71
C TYR A 68 1.64 -11.12 0.72
N LEU A 69 2.81 -11.64 1.10
CA LEU A 69 3.09 -13.08 1.09
C LEU A 69 2.92 -13.67 2.50
N PRO A 70 2.44 -14.93 2.64
CA PRO A 70 2.23 -15.58 3.94
C PRO A 70 3.48 -15.68 4.83
N ASN A 71 4.67 -15.59 4.25
CA ASN A 71 5.95 -15.62 4.98
C ASN A 71 6.33 -14.25 5.60
N GLY A 72 5.46 -13.24 5.48
CA GLY A 72 5.68 -11.89 5.99
C GLY A 72 6.48 -10.99 5.05
N ASP A 73 6.76 -11.42 3.82
CA ASP A 73 7.36 -10.56 2.81
C ASP A 73 6.27 -9.86 1.99
N TYR A 74 6.55 -8.65 1.49
CA TYR A 74 5.71 -7.99 0.51
C TYR A 74 6.53 -7.54 -0.69
N ILE A 75 5.86 -7.43 -1.83
CA ILE A 75 6.43 -6.87 -3.06
C ILE A 75 5.43 -5.84 -3.58
N ARG A 76 5.91 -4.65 -3.94
CA ARG A 76 5.10 -3.59 -4.53
C ARG A 76 5.78 -3.01 -5.76
N VAL A 77 4.98 -2.73 -6.78
CA VAL A 77 5.39 -2.02 -7.99
C VAL A 77 4.54 -0.77 -8.08
N ALA A 78 5.19 0.39 -8.16
CA ALA A 78 4.55 1.69 -8.30
C ALA A 78 4.96 2.36 -9.62
N ASN A 79 3.97 2.89 -10.33
CA ASN A 79 4.12 3.75 -11.49
C ASN A 79 3.70 5.17 -11.08
N ILE A 80 4.66 6.09 -11.11
CA ILE A 80 4.49 7.47 -10.70
C ILE A 80 4.53 8.34 -11.95
N ARG A 81 3.40 8.94 -12.31
CA ARG A 81 3.29 9.89 -13.42
C ARG A 81 3.32 11.31 -12.89
N LEU A 82 4.29 12.08 -13.37
CA LEU A 82 4.54 13.47 -13.03
C LEU A 82 4.09 14.36 -14.18
N PHE A 83 3.35 15.41 -13.85
CA PHE A 83 2.84 16.39 -14.80
C PHE A 83 3.37 17.78 -14.45
N ALA A 84 3.98 18.45 -15.43
CA ALA A 84 4.44 19.82 -15.30
C ALA A 84 3.28 20.83 -15.48
N GLN A 85 3.43 22.04 -14.94
CA GLN A 85 2.38 23.06 -14.90
C GLN A 85 1.86 23.50 -16.28
N ASP A 86 2.70 23.44 -17.32
CA ASP A 86 2.40 23.94 -18.66
C ASP A 86 2.64 22.89 -19.76
N SER A 87 2.71 21.60 -19.40
CA SER A 87 2.94 20.52 -20.36
C SER A 87 1.93 19.39 -20.26
N ASN A 88 1.53 18.87 -21.43
CA ASN A 88 0.78 17.62 -21.55
C ASN A 88 1.71 16.39 -21.58
N THR A 89 3.03 16.57 -21.50
CA THR A 89 3.97 15.45 -21.38
C THR A 89 4.03 14.94 -19.95
N GLU A 90 3.99 13.62 -19.82
CA GLU A 90 4.17 12.95 -18.54
C GLU A 90 5.62 12.44 -18.41
N SER A 91 6.20 12.62 -17.23
CA SER A 91 7.41 11.92 -16.84
C SER A 91 7.03 10.78 -15.92
N THR A 92 7.53 9.57 -16.21
CA THR A 92 7.15 8.38 -15.45
C THR A 92 8.34 7.84 -14.67
N ILE A 93 8.17 7.66 -13.37
CA ILE A 93 9.10 6.94 -12.50
C ILE A 93 8.48 5.59 -12.15
N ASN A 94 9.18 4.50 -12.44
CA ASN A 94 8.81 3.18 -11.95
C ASN A 94 9.66 2.84 -10.73
N ILE A 95 9.03 2.31 -9.68
CA ILE A 95 9.72 1.84 -8.48
C ILE A 95 9.20 0.44 -8.15
N SER A 96 10.12 -0.52 -8.06
CA SER A 96 9.86 -1.83 -7.48
C SER A 96 10.41 -1.84 -6.06
N GLU A 97 9.65 -2.30 -5.10
CA GLU A 97 10.08 -2.41 -3.70
C GLU A 97 9.72 -3.77 -3.14
N LYS A 98 10.55 -4.24 -2.21
CA LYS A 98 10.25 -5.40 -1.38
C LYS A 98 10.63 -5.12 0.06
N GLY A 99 9.97 -5.83 0.97
CA GLY A 99 10.25 -5.68 2.39
C GLY A 99 9.45 -6.64 3.24
N ARG A 100 9.28 -6.27 4.50
CA ARG A 100 8.52 -7.04 5.48
C ARG A 100 7.18 -6.37 5.76
N TRP A 101 6.18 -7.18 6.04
CA TRP A 101 4.90 -6.71 6.54
C TRP A 101 4.45 -7.54 7.73
N GLU A 102 3.68 -6.91 8.60
CA GLU A 102 3.00 -7.55 9.70
C GLU A 102 1.66 -6.87 9.99
N VAL A 103 0.78 -7.61 10.67
CA VAL A 103 -0.47 -7.05 11.19
C VAL A 103 -0.51 -7.27 12.69
N SER A 104 -0.79 -6.17 13.39
CA SER A 104 -0.99 -6.11 14.83
C SER A 104 -2.13 -5.15 15.14
N ASP A 105 -3.15 -5.61 15.87
CA ASP A 105 -4.28 -4.79 16.33
C ASP A 105 -4.98 -4.03 15.19
N ASN A 106 -5.21 -4.70 14.06
CA ASN A 106 -5.73 -4.12 12.82
C ASN A 106 -4.83 -3.06 12.16
N TYR A 107 -3.58 -2.90 12.55
CA TYR A 107 -2.61 -2.07 11.82
C TYR A 107 -1.75 -2.93 10.89
N LEU A 108 -1.62 -2.51 9.63
CA LEU A 108 -0.60 -2.97 8.70
C LEU A 108 0.67 -2.18 8.95
N LEU A 109 1.74 -2.88 9.31
CA LEU A 109 3.07 -2.32 9.34
C LEU A 109 3.82 -2.83 8.11
N VAL A 110 4.43 -1.91 7.38
CA VAL A 110 5.20 -2.19 6.17
C VAL A 110 6.57 -1.58 6.33
N SER A 111 7.61 -2.42 6.20
CA SER A 111 9.01 -2.03 6.35
C SER A 111 9.78 -2.40 5.08
N PRO A 112 10.03 -1.46 4.16
CA PRO A 112 10.81 -1.71 2.95
C PRO A 112 12.24 -2.11 3.31
N SER A 113 12.79 -3.10 2.60
CA SER A 113 14.19 -3.52 2.77
C SER A 113 15.04 -3.30 1.53
N GLU A 114 14.41 -3.27 0.35
CA GLU A 114 15.11 -3.05 -0.91
C GLU A 114 14.21 -2.35 -1.93
N PHE A 115 14.80 -1.42 -2.69
CA PHE A 115 14.19 -0.77 -3.84
C PHE A 115 14.96 -1.15 -5.11
N LYS A 116 14.27 -1.66 -6.11
CA LYS A 116 14.80 -2.09 -7.41
C LYS A 116 14.12 -1.34 -8.56
N ASP A 117 14.76 -1.42 -9.73
CA ASP A 117 14.19 -1.00 -11.01
C ASP A 117 13.69 0.45 -11.06
N ILE A 118 14.41 1.33 -10.35
CA ILE A 118 14.15 2.77 -10.37
C ILE A 118 14.55 3.29 -11.75
N SER A 119 13.55 3.53 -12.58
CA SER A 119 13.74 4.05 -13.93
C SER A 119 12.86 5.28 -14.11
N ALA A 120 13.45 6.35 -14.62
CA ALA A 120 12.73 7.52 -15.10
C ALA A 120 12.68 7.48 -16.62
N SER A 121 11.48 7.56 -17.18
CA SER A 121 11.26 7.65 -18.62
C SER A 121 10.59 8.97 -18.96
N GLN A 122 10.95 9.55 -20.11
CA GLN A 122 10.38 10.79 -20.63
C GLN A 122 10.56 12.01 -19.70
N SER A 123 11.78 12.25 -19.22
CA SER A 123 12.14 13.32 -18.26
C SER A 123 12.36 14.71 -18.88
N LYS A 124 11.65 15.09 -19.94
CA LYS A 124 11.95 16.36 -20.64
C LYS A 124 11.77 17.59 -19.76
N ASP A 125 10.86 17.53 -18.79
CA ASP A 125 10.47 18.66 -17.95
C ASP A 125 11.13 18.64 -16.55
N PHE A 126 11.91 17.60 -16.22
CA PHE A 126 12.52 17.43 -14.90
C PHE A 126 14.00 17.05 -15.00
N SER A 127 14.84 17.69 -14.19
CA SER A 127 16.25 17.30 -14.06
C SER A 127 16.41 15.97 -13.33
N GLU A 128 17.55 15.31 -13.51
CA GLU A 128 17.88 14.09 -12.75
C GLU A 128 17.88 14.34 -11.24
N SER A 129 18.33 15.52 -10.78
CA SER A 129 18.32 15.89 -9.37
C SER A 129 16.90 16.01 -8.81
N GLN A 130 15.97 16.59 -9.57
CA GLN A 130 14.56 16.70 -9.20
C GLN A 130 13.90 15.32 -9.13
N LEU A 131 14.15 14.47 -10.14
CA LEU A 131 13.64 13.08 -10.15
C LEU A 131 14.21 12.26 -8.99
N GLY A 132 15.50 12.46 -8.65
CA GLY A 132 16.14 11.85 -7.49
C GLY A 132 15.49 12.27 -6.18
N LEU A 133 15.19 13.56 -6.01
CA LEU A 133 14.50 14.07 -4.82
C LEU A 133 13.07 13.54 -4.71
N ILE A 134 12.31 13.55 -5.80
CA ILE A 134 10.95 12.99 -5.84
C ILE A 134 10.98 11.51 -5.46
N THR A 135 11.91 10.75 -6.03
CA THR A 135 12.12 9.33 -5.69
C THR A 135 12.46 9.15 -4.20
N GLN A 136 13.29 10.01 -3.63
CA GLN A 136 13.65 9.97 -2.21
C GLN A 136 12.42 10.15 -1.31
N ILE A 137 11.53 11.10 -1.65
CA ILE A 137 10.28 11.32 -0.91
C ILE A 137 9.43 10.04 -0.93
N PHE A 138 9.27 9.39 -2.08
CA PHE A 138 8.52 8.14 -2.18
C PHE A 138 9.12 7.00 -1.37
N LYS A 139 10.45 6.91 -1.31
CA LYS A 139 11.14 5.92 -0.46
C LYS A 139 10.93 6.19 1.03
N LEU A 140 10.95 7.45 1.44
CA LEU A 140 10.70 7.85 2.84
C LEU A 140 9.26 7.55 3.26
N ASP A 141 8.30 7.75 2.35
CA ASP A 141 6.89 7.45 2.60
C ASP A 141 6.56 5.95 2.47
N ALA A 142 7.50 5.07 2.08
CA ALA A 142 7.22 3.65 1.89
C ALA A 142 7.13 2.86 3.21
N GLU A 143 7.83 3.29 4.26
CA GLU A 143 7.68 2.72 5.60
C GLU A 143 6.45 3.31 6.28
N GLN A 144 5.47 2.46 6.56
CA GLN A 144 4.15 2.94 7.01
C GLN A 144 3.54 2.02 8.05
N SER A 145 2.83 2.64 8.99
CA SER A 145 1.85 1.98 9.85
C SER A 145 0.47 2.56 9.55
N ARG A 146 -0.43 1.71 9.06
CA ARG A 146 -1.79 2.12 8.68
C ARG A 146 -2.82 1.16 9.26
N ARG A 147 -3.87 1.71 9.88
CA ARG A 147 -5.01 0.91 10.29
C ARG A 147 -5.73 0.38 9.05
N ILE A 148 -6.09 -0.91 9.07
CA ILE A 148 -6.83 -1.59 8.02
C ILE A 148 -8.26 -1.77 8.48
N ASP A 149 -9.19 -1.30 7.65
CA ASP A 149 -10.60 -1.63 7.77
C ASP A 149 -11.05 -2.38 6.50
N VAL A 150 -11.62 -3.56 6.68
CA VAL A 150 -12.17 -4.36 5.56
C VAL A 150 -13.54 -3.79 5.19
N VAL A 151 -13.61 -3.05 4.09
CA VAL A 151 -14.87 -2.46 3.60
C VAL A 151 -15.75 -3.54 2.98
N ASN A 152 -15.16 -4.38 2.12
CA ASN A 152 -15.80 -5.55 1.53
C ASN A 152 -14.72 -6.55 1.04
N GLU A 153 -15.13 -7.65 0.40
CA GLU A 153 -14.22 -8.70 -0.08
C GLU A 153 -13.23 -8.25 -1.16
N LYS A 154 -13.44 -7.09 -1.78
CA LYS A 154 -12.62 -6.53 -2.85
C LYS A 154 -11.98 -5.18 -2.48
N THR A 155 -12.24 -4.65 -1.29
CA THR A 155 -11.84 -3.30 -0.91
C THR A 155 -11.39 -3.24 0.54
N LEU A 156 -10.18 -2.72 0.75
CA LEU A 156 -9.63 -2.37 2.06
C LEU A 156 -9.45 -0.86 2.13
N LEU A 157 -9.76 -0.30 3.29
CA LEU A 157 -9.44 1.07 3.63
C LEU A 157 -8.23 1.06 4.55
N LEU A 158 -7.16 1.75 4.14
CA LEU A 158 -6.00 2.02 4.96
C LEU A 158 -6.09 3.46 5.47
N THR A 159 -6.06 3.65 6.78
CA THR A 159 -6.08 4.98 7.40
C THR A 159 -4.80 5.21 8.20
N SER A 160 -4.30 6.43 8.16
CA SER A 160 -3.15 6.86 8.96
C SER A 160 -3.38 8.25 9.51
N LEU A 161 -2.74 8.56 10.63
CA LEU A 161 -2.79 9.90 11.22
C LEU A 161 -1.98 10.92 10.40
N ASN A 162 -0.92 10.47 9.72
CA ASN A 162 0.11 11.35 9.15
C ASN A 162 0.12 11.40 7.61
N HIS A 163 -0.37 10.35 6.92
CA HIS A 163 -0.19 10.17 5.46
C HIS A 163 -1.52 9.96 4.72
N GLY A 164 -2.62 10.46 5.30
CA GLY A 164 -3.97 10.34 4.73
C GLY A 164 -4.50 8.91 4.71
N SER A 165 -5.56 8.71 3.94
CA SER A 165 -6.20 7.40 3.73
C SER A 165 -5.91 6.89 2.32
N THR A 166 -5.76 5.59 2.16
CA THR A 166 -5.57 4.92 0.87
C THR A 166 -6.57 3.79 0.74
N VAL A 167 -7.16 3.64 -0.44
CA VAL A 167 -8.01 2.49 -0.74
C VAL A 167 -7.18 1.45 -1.48
N LEU A 168 -7.16 0.23 -0.97
CA LEU A 168 -6.70 -0.93 -1.73
C LEU A 168 -7.90 -1.63 -2.35
N PHE A 169 -7.84 -1.93 -3.63
CA PHE A 169 -8.89 -2.64 -4.34
C PHE A 169 -8.32 -3.77 -5.20
N ARG A 170 -9.15 -4.76 -5.52
CA ARG A 170 -8.84 -5.81 -6.51
C ARG A 170 -9.93 -5.86 -7.56
N ASN A 171 -9.55 -6.19 -8.80
CA ASN A 171 -10.49 -6.37 -9.91
C ASN A 171 -11.27 -7.69 -9.76
#